data_AF-A0A1I6UC15-F1
#
_entry.id   AF-A0A1I6UC15-F1
#
_cell.length_a   1.000
_cell.length_b   1.000
_cell.length_c   1.000
_cell.angle_alpha   90.00
_cell.angle_beta   90.00
_cell.angle_gamma   90.00
#
_symmetry.space_group_name_H-M   'P 1'
#
loop_
_entity.id
_entity.type
_entity.pdbx_description
1 polymer ?
#
loop_
_entity_poly.entity_id
_entity_poly.type
_entity_poly.pdbx_seq_one_letter_code
_entity_poly.pdbx_strand_id
1 'polypeptide(L)' 'MNNEELLEQLESVANFMRGMQFDLRIPSDARQALIERAQELNEVVEKHLNAN' A
#
# COMPACT_ATOMS: atom_id res chain seq x y z
N MET A 1 -14.59 -1.42 13.71
CA MET A 1 -13.27 -1.14 13.14
C MET A 1 -12.89 0.26 13.57
N ASN A 2 -11.88 0.40 14.41
CA ASN A 2 -11.38 1.71 14.84
C ASN A 2 -10.40 2.27 13.78
N ASN A 3 -9.95 3.53 13.95
CA ASN A 3 -9.04 4.16 12.99
C ASN A 3 -7.68 3.45 12.92
N GLU A 4 -7.17 2.92 14.04
CA GLU A 4 -5.89 2.19 14.08
C GLU A 4 -5.97 0.89 13.27
N GLU A 5 -7.01 0.09 13.49
CA GLU A 5 -7.30 -1.14 12.72
C GLU A 5 -7.44 -0.83 11.22
N LEU A 6 -8.06 0.30 10.85
CA LEU A 6 -8.16 0.71 9.44
C LEU A 6 -6.77 1.05 8.86
N LEU A 7 -5.93 1.78 9.60
CA LEU A 7 -4.57 2.12 9.15
C LEU A 7 -3.70 0.87 8.99
N GLU A 8 -3.78 -0.08 9.93
CA GLU A 8 -3.08 -1.38 9.82
C GLU A 8 -3.52 -2.17 8.58
N GLN A 9 -4.82 -2.17 8.27
CA GLN A 9 -5.31 -2.82 7.05
C GLN A 9 -4.78 -2.12 5.79
N LEU A 10 -4.70 -0.80 5.77
CA LEU A 10 -4.14 -0.04 4.65
C LEU A 10 -2.65 -0.35 4.45
N GLU A 11 -1.87 -0.44 5.54
CA GLU A 11 -0.47 -0.87 5.49
C GLU A 11 -0.33 -2.30 4.94
N SER A 12 -1.19 -3.21 5.38
CA SER A 12 -1.23 -4.60 4.90
C SER A 12 -1.51 -4.66 3.39
N VAL A 13 -2.46 -3.87 2.89
CA VAL A 13 -2.74 -3.76 1.45
C VAL A 13 -1.54 -3.20 0.69
N ALA A 14 -0.92 -2.12 1.18
CA ALA A 14 0.26 -1.54 0.55
C ALA A 14 1.43 -2.55 0.48
N ASN A 15 1.63 -3.32 1.55
CA ASN A 15 2.64 -4.38 1.60
C ASN A 15 2.32 -5.51 0.60
N PHE A 16 1.05 -5.92 0.50
CA PHE A 16 0.62 -6.93 -0.46
C PHE A 16 0.88 -6.47 -1.91
N MET A 17 0.52 -5.23 -2.25
CA MET A 17 0.78 -4.63 -3.57
C MET A 17 2.28 -4.56 -3.89
N ARG A 18 3.12 -4.21 -2.91
CA ARG A 18 4.59 -4.27 -3.06
C ARG A 18 5.09 -5.70 -3.24
N GLY A 19 4.48 -6.70 -2.61
CA GLY A 19 4.81 -8.11 -2.81
C GLY A 19 4.48 -8.61 -4.23
N MET A 20 3.40 -8.11 -4.83
CA MET A 20 3.00 -8.48 -6.19
C MET A 20 4.03 -8.08 -7.26
N GLN A 21 4.91 -7.12 -6.99
CA GLN A 21 5.98 -6.74 -7.93
C GLN A 21 6.93 -7.91 -8.27
N PHE A 22 7.01 -8.93 -7.42
CA PHE A 22 7.86 -10.11 -7.63
C PHE A 22 7.19 -11.18 -8.50
N ASP A 23 5.90 -11.04 -8.81
CA ASP A 23 5.20 -11.95 -9.71
C ASP A 23 5.47 -11.57 -11.18
N LEU A 24 6.37 -12.34 -11.81
CA LEU A 24 6.76 -12.16 -13.20
C LEU A 24 5.61 -12.35 -14.21
N ARG A 25 4.48 -12.94 -13.79
CA ARG A 25 3.28 -13.10 -14.63
C ARG A 25 2.50 -11.80 -14.80
N ILE A 26 2.70 -10.83 -13.90
CA ILE A 26 2.05 -9.52 -13.98
C ILE A 26 2.83 -8.66 -14.98
N PRO A 27 2.18 -8.01 -15.96
CA PRO A 27 2.84 -7.09 -16.89
C PRO A 27 3.65 -5.98 -16.19
N SER A 28 4.76 -5.54 -16.79
CA SER A 28 5.69 -4.59 -16.15
C SER A 28 5.05 -3.24 -15.81
N ASP A 29 4.16 -2.74 -16.66
CA ASP A 29 3.37 -1.54 -16.46
C ASP A 29 2.39 -1.72 -15.29
N ALA A 30 1.71 -2.86 -15.18
CA ALA A 30 0.85 -3.18 -14.05
C ALA A 30 1.62 -3.31 -12.74
N ARG A 31 2.84 -3.87 -12.76
CA ARG A 31 3.72 -3.91 -11.57
C ARG A 31 4.15 -2.51 -11.12
N GLN A 32 4.45 -1.62 -12.06
CA GLN A 32 4.79 -0.24 -11.77
C GLN A 32 3.59 0.49 -11.12
N ALA A 33 2.39 0.34 -11.68
CA ALA A 33 1.17 0.92 -11.11
C ALA A 33 0.87 0.41 -9.69
N LEU A 34 1.14 -0.87 -9.39
CA LEU A 34 0.99 -1.43 -8.04
C LEU A 34 1.93 -0.77 -7.04
N ILE A 35 3.19 -0.51 -7.43
CA ILE A 35 4.18 0.17 -6.58
C ILE A 35 3.74 1.61 -6.29
N GLU A 36 3.33 2.35 -7.34
CA GLU A 36 2.86 3.73 -7.20
C GLU A 36 1.66 3.82 -6.26
N ARG A 37 0.68 2.92 -6.40
CA ARG A 37 -0.49 2.88 -5.51
C ARG A 37 -0.14 2.49 -4.08
N ALA A 38 0.82 1.58 -3.89
CA ALA A 38 1.30 1.24 -2.56
C ALA A 38 2.01 2.44 -1.88
N GLN A 39 2.70 3.29 -2.63
CA GLN A 39 3.29 4.53 -2.11
C GLN A 39 2.21 5.54 -1.70
N GLU A 40 1.20 5.76 -2.55
CA GLU A 40 0.07 6.64 -2.20
C GLU A 40 -0.64 6.18 -0.91
N LEU A 41 -0.83 4.87 -0.73
CA LEU A 41 -1.42 4.31 0.49
C LEU A 41 -0.54 4.55 1.72
N ASN A 42 0.78 4.38 1.61
CA ASN A 42 1.72 4.69 2.69
C ASN A 42 1.64 6.17 3.07
N GLU A 43 1.59 7.09 2.11
CA GLU A 43 1.47 8.53 2.38
C GLU A 43 0.19 8.87 3.14
N VAL A 44 -0.92 8.21 2.80
CA VAL A 44 -2.19 8.35 3.53
C VAL A 44 -2.04 7.86 4.96
N VAL A 45 -1.42 6.70 5.17
CA VAL A 45 -1.22 6.15 6.52
C VAL A 45 -0.32 7.06 7.36
N GLU A 46 0.84 7.45 6.82
CA GLU A 46 1.80 8.33 7.48
C GLU A 46 1.17 9.68 7.87
N LYS A 47 0.35 10.25 6.98
CA LYS A 47 -0.38 11.50 7.27
C LYS A 47 -1.31 11.36 8.47
N HIS A 48 -1.97 10.22 8.65
CA HIS A 48 -2.89 10.00 9.76
C HIS A 48 -2.18 9.57 11.05
N LEU A 49 -1.04 8.89 10.97
CA LEU A 49 -0.20 8.58 12.14
C LEU A 49 0.48 9.84 12.70
N ASN A 50 0.92 10.76 11.85
CA ASN A 50 1.56 12.02 12.26
C ASN A 50 0.56 13.14 12.66
N ALA A 51 -0.74 12.94 12.42
CA ALA A 51 -1.78 13.90 12.77
C ALA A 51 -2.37 13.69 14.18
N ASN A 52 -1.99 12.59 14.84
CA ASN A 52 -2.32 12.27 16.23
C ASN A 52 -1.12 12.51 17.15
#